data_AF-A0A2X3CRZ6-F1
#
_entry.id   AF-A0A2X3CRZ6-F1
#
_cell.length_a   1.000
_cell.length_b   1.000
_cell.length_c   1.000
_cell.angle_alpha   90.00
_cell.angle_beta   90.00
_cell.angle_gamma   90.00
#
_symmetry.space_group_name_H-M   'P 1'
#
loop_
_entity.id
_entity.type
_entity.pdbx_description
1 polymer ?
#
loop_
_entity_poly.entity_id
_entity_poly.type
_entity_poly.pdbx_seq_one_letter_code
_entity_poly.pdbx_strand_id
1 'polypeptide(L)'
;MTFEQLLLAAVEQRLLRPLDVQFALMVAQNDPPAVKLAAALLSRDAGEGHVCLPLSRLSGDEALSGKAGEIRDRLLAEAGAPEDWPGLLLASSAVSCGDAPAPMILCGDRLYLNRMWRNELTVARFFNEANRVLEMDEARLASTLNALFPATGETDWQKVAAAVALTRRISVISGGPGPGRPPPWRSFWRR
;
A
#
# COMPACT_ATOMS: atom_id res chain seq x y z
N MET A 1 2.47 19.87 28.68
CA MET A 1 1.26 19.16 28.20
C MET A 1 1.62 17.69 28.15
N THR A 2 0.75 16.80 28.60
CA THR A 2 1.00 15.36 28.42
C THR A 2 0.91 15.01 26.93
N PHE A 3 1.59 13.96 26.48
CA PHE A 3 1.54 13.51 25.08
C PHE A 3 0.09 13.27 24.59
N GLU A 4 -0.79 12.79 25.47
CA GLU A 4 -2.21 12.58 25.19
C GLU A 4 -2.96 13.90 24.93
N GLN A 5 -2.63 14.97 25.65
CA GLN A 5 -3.21 16.30 25.41
C GLN A 5 -2.79 16.85 24.04
N LEU A 6 -1.57 16.55 23.59
CA LEU A 6 -1.11 16.93 22.25
C LEU A 6 -1.84 16.15 21.15
N LEU A 7 -2.12 14.86 21.36
CA LEU A 7 -2.94 14.07 20.44
C LEU A 7 -4.38 14.59 20.35
N LEU A 8 -4.98 14.98 21.47
CA LEU A 8 -6.31 15.60 21.47
C LEU A 8 -6.32 16.96 20.77
N ALA A 9 -5.28 17.79 20.99
CA ALA A 9 -5.11 19.05 20.27
C ALA A 9 -4.95 18.83 18.74
N ALA A 10 -4.28 17.74 18.33
CA ALA A 10 -4.18 17.36 16.93
C ALA A 10 -5.55 16.99 16.32
N VAL A 11 -6.45 16.40 17.11
CA VAL A 11 -7.84 16.13 16.69
C VAL A 11 -8.65 17.42 16.55
N GLU A 12 -8.51 18.36 17.49
CA GLU A 12 -9.16 19.67 17.41
C GLU A 12 -8.74 20.44 16.15
N GLN A 13 -7.48 20.33 15.73
CA GLN A 13 -6.96 20.90 14.49
C GLN A 13 -7.25 20.06 13.23
N ARG A 14 -8.02 18.97 13.34
CA ARG A 14 -8.36 18.03 12.25
C ARG A 14 -7.15 17.39 11.56
N LEU A 15 -6.02 17.27 12.25
CA LEU A 15 -4.82 16.58 11.76
C LEU A 15 -4.92 15.07 11.93
N LEU A 16 -5.64 14.64 12.98
CA LEU A 16 -5.93 13.25 13.29
C LEU A 16 -7.43 13.10 13.51
N ARG A 17 -7.97 11.93 13.21
CA ARG A 17 -9.36 11.60 13.57
C ARG A 17 -9.38 11.04 14.99
N PRO A 18 -10.52 11.12 15.69
CA PRO A 18 -10.65 10.51 17.02
C PRO A 18 -10.28 9.02 17.04
N LEU A 19 -10.59 8.30 15.94
CA LEU A 19 -10.23 6.89 15.77
C LEU A 19 -8.71 6.67 15.82
N ASP A 20 -7.94 7.55 15.19
CA ASP A 20 -6.48 7.42 15.08
C ASP A 20 -5.82 7.55 16.46
N VAL A 21 -6.32 8.48 17.28
CA VAL A 21 -5.87 8.66 18.66
C VAL A 21 -6.27 7.47 19.53
N GLN A 22 -7.53 7.02 19.48
CA GLN A 22 -7.97 5.89 20.30
C GLN A 22 -7.26 4.59 19.93
N PHE A 23 -6.98 4.38 18.65
CA PHE A 23 -6.17 3.26 18.19
C PHE A 23 -4.77 3.29 18.81
N ALA A 24 -4.08 4.43 18.72
CA ALA A 24 -2.75 4.60 19.29
C ALA A 24 -2.72 4.38 20.81
N LEU A 25 -3.71 4.92 21.54
CA LEU A 25 -3.80 4.78 22.99
C LEU A 25 -4.09 3.34 23.43
N MET A 26 -4.89 2.60 22.65
CA MET A 26 -5.22 1.21 22.95
C MET A 26 -4.09 0.24 22.61
N VAL A 27 -3.46 0.43 21.44
CA VAL A 27 -2.44 -0.49 20.93
C VAL A 27 -1.09 -0.31 21.60
N ALA A 28 -0.73 0.94 21.92
CA ALA A 28 0.58 1.29 22.46
C ALA A 28 0.48 1.86 23.89
N GLN A 29 -0.50 1.41 24.69
CA GLN A 29 -0.84 2.01 26.00
C GLN A 29 0.38 2.19 26.92
N ASN A 30 1.17 1.13 27.08
CA ASN A 30 2.34 1.07 27.96
C ASN A 30 3.67 1.35 27.24
N ASP A 31 3.61 1.68 25.95
CA ASP A 31 4.79 1.88 25.12
C ASP A 31 5.27 3.34 25.12
N PRO A 32 6.51 3.58 24.67
CA PRO A 32 7.05 4.93 24.52
C PRO A 32 6.14 5.83 23.65
N PRO A 33 6.15 7.16 23.89
CA PRO A 33 5.40 8.12 23.08
C PRO A 33 5.66 8.02 21.57
N ALA A 34 6.88 7.62 21.17
CA ALA A 34 7.22 7.36 19.77
C ALA A 34 6.38 6.26 19.12
N VAL A 35 6.11 5.15 19.82
CA VAL A 35 5.26 4.05 19.30
C VAL A 35 3.82 4.52 19.18
N LYS A 36 3.33 5.28 20.16
CA LYS A 36 1.98 5.89 20.14
C LYS A 36 1.85 6.84 18.95
N LEU A 37 2.86 7.67 18.68
CA LEU A 37 2.88 8.57 17.53
C LEU A 37 2.83 7.79 16.20
N ALA A 38 3.68 6.78 16.06
CA ALA A 38 3.74 5.95 14.87
C ALA A 38 2.40 5.25 14.61
N ALA A 39 1.76 4.72 15.65
CA ALA A 39 0.43 4.11 15.56
C ALA A 39 -0.66 5.10 15.13
N ALA A 40 -0.65 6.32 15.67
CA ALA A 40 -1.61 7.36 15.31
C ALA A 40 -1.45 7.80 13.84
N LEU A 41 -0.21 8.03 13.40
CA LEU A 41 0.10 8.40 12.01
C LEU A 41 -0.21 7.26 11.04
N LEU A 42 0.09 6.02 11.41
CA LEU A 42 -0.26 4.84 10.63
C LEU A 42 -1.78 4.72 10.42
N SER A 43 -2.57 4.94 11.48
CA SER A 43 -4.04 4.90 11.38
C SER A 43 -4.59 6.04 10.51
N ARG A 44 -4.01 7.23 10.63
CA ARG A 44 -4.35 8.39 9.77
C ARG A 44 -4.10 8.05 8.30
N ASP A 45 -2.87 7.64 7.97
CA ASP A 45 -2.46 7.32 6.60
C ASP A 45 -3.30 6.17 6.02
N ALA A 46 -3.61 5.14 6.82
CA ALA A 46 -4.55 4.09 6.44
C ALA A 46 -5.96 4.62 6.14
N GLY A 47 -6.37 5.68 6.84
CA GLY A 47 -7.60 6.41 6.61
C GLY A 47 -7.67 7.19 5.30
N GLU A 48 -6.53 7.70 4.86
CA GLU A 48 -6.37 8.45 3.62
C GLU A 48 -6.17 7.52 2.40
N GLY A 49 -6.06 6.20 2.65
CA GLY A 49 -5.92 5.18 1.62
C GLY A 49 -4.49 4.72 1.38
N HIS A 50 -3.53 5.17 2.20
CA HIS A 50 -2.17 4.63 2.16
C HIS A 50 -2.13 3.22 2.79
N VAL A 51 -1.42 2.30 2.14
CA VAL A 51 -1.32 0.90 2.61
C VAL A 51 -0.35 0.79 3.80
N CYS A 52 0.67 1.66 3.83
CA CYS A 52 1.76 1.62 4.79
C CYS A 52 2.27 3.02 5.09
N LEU A 53 2.98 3.13 6.20
CA LEU A 53 3.70 4.32 6.63
C LEU A 53 5.22 4.06 6.48
N PRO A 54 5.90 4.72 5.53
CA PRO A 54 7.36 4.71 5.44
C PRO A 54 8.00 5.38 6.66
N LEU A 55 9.05 4.78 7.23
CA LEU A 55 9.77 5.34 8.39
C LEU A 55 10.47 6.68 8.07
N SER A 56 10.77 6.94 6.80
CA SER A 56 11.30 8.24 6.34
C SER A 56 10.36 9.40 6.68
N ARG A 57 9.03 9.18 6.65
CA ARG A 57 8.05 10.22 7.03
C ARG A 57 8.05 10.54 8.52
N LEU A 58 8.41 9.55 9.35
CA LEU A 58 8.58 9.75 10.80
C LEU A 58 9.85 10.55 11.12
N SER A 59 10.83 10.55 10.22
CA SER A 59 12.11 11.25 10.40
C SER A 59 12.05 12.75 10.06
N GLY A 60 10.87 13.28 9.71
CA GLY A 60 10.63 14.72 9.62
C GLY A 60 10.74 15.35 8.22
N ASP A 61 10.88 14.55 7.16
CA ASP A 61 11.21 15.09 5.82
C ASP A 61 9.99 15.68 5.06
N GLU A 62 8.75 15.32 5.42
CA GLU A 62 7.57 15.96 4.82
C GLU A 62 7.21 17.24 5.59
N ALA A 63 7.86 18.36 5.30
CA ALA A 63 7.56 19.67 5.89
C ALA A 63 6.12 20.14 5.58
N LEU A 64 5.17 19.83 6.46
CA LEU A 64 3.84 20.43 6.48
C LEU A 64 3.97 21.87 7.01
N SER A 65 3.74 22.87 6.15
CA SER A 65 3.82 24.28 6.55
C SER A 65 2.56 24.73 7.31
N GLY A 66 2.74 25.54 8.37
CA GLY A 66 1.67 26.17 9.15
C GLY A 66 1.46 25.62 10.57
N LYS A 67 0.34 25.97 11.22
CA LYS A 67 -0.02 25.53 12.59
C LYS A 67 -0.08 24.01 12.77
N ALA A 68 -0.36 23.29 11.68
CA ALA A 68 -0.30 21.84 11.61
C ALA A 68 1.12 21.28 11.85
N GLY A 69 2.14 21.97 11.35
CA GLY A 69 3.54 21.65 11.57
C GLY A 69 3.93 21.81 13.03
N GLU A 70 3.49 22.89 13.70
CA GLU A 70 3.86 23.14 15.11
C GLU A 70 3.41 22.04 16.08
N ILE A 71 2.18 21.53 15.94
CA ILE A 71 1.69 20.42 16.79
C ILE A 71 2.45 19.14 16.48
N ARG A 72 2.69 18.85 15.20
CA ARG A 72 3.45 17.68 14.79
C ARG A 72 4.88 17.73 15.31
N ASP A 73 5.55 18.86 15.18
CA ASP A 73 6.94 19.02 15.62
C ASP A 73 7.03 18.89 17.14
N ARG A 74 6.02 19.37 17.89
CA ARG A 74 5.89 19.11 19.32
C ARG A 74 5.66 17.63 19.65
N LEU A 75 4.78 16.95 18.91
CA LEU A 75 4.57 15.50 19.06
C LEU A 75 5.85 14.71 18.79
N LEU A 76 6.62 15.11 17.77
CA LEU A 76 7.88 14.47 17.39
C LEU A 76 8.98 14.75 18.42
N ALA A 77 9.03 15.97 18.97
CA ALA A 77 9.94 16.34 20.04
C ALA A 77 9.65 15.58 21.34
N GLU A 78 8.37 15.45 21.72
CA GLU A 78 7.94 14.64 22.87
C GLU A 78 8.14 13.13 22.64
N ALA A 79 8.08 12.67 21.39
CA ALA A 79 8.48 11.33 20.99
C ALA A 79 10.00 11.10 21.05
N GLY A 80 10.80 12.16 21.25
CA GLY A 80 12.25 12.10 21.36
C GLY A 80 12.99 11.98 20.03
N ALA A 81 12.28 11.97 18.90
CA ALA A 81 12.83 11.80 17.54
C ALA A 81 13.97 10.76 17.47
N PRO A 82 13.69 9.47 17.76
CA PRO A 82 14.72 8.44 17.82
C PRO A 82 15.44 8.29 16.47
N GLU A 83 16.76 8.20 16.50
CA GLU A 83 17.56 7.89 15.29
C GLU A 83 17.27 6.46 14.79
N ASP A 84 16.98 5.52 15.70
CA ASP A 84 16.63 4.13 15.39
C ASP A 84 15.13 3.86 15.62
N TRP A 85 14.31 4.28 14.66
CA TRP A 85 12.89 3.94 14.62
C TRP A 85 12.62 2.43 14.55
N PRO A 86 13.28 1.63 13.68
CA PRO A 86 13.06 0.19 13.63
C PRO A 86 13.27 -0.51 14.97
N GLY A 87 14.40 -0.24 15.65
CA GLY A 87 14.72 -0.86 16.93
C GLY A 87 13.72 -0.49 18.03
N LEU A 88 13.33 0.78 18.11
CA LEU A 88 12.35 1.24 19.09
C LEU A 88 10.95 0.65 18.85
N LEU A 89 10.52 0.57 17.59
CA LEU A 89 9.22 -0.02 17.24
C LEU A 89 9.20 -1.51 17.54
N LEU A 90 10.24 -2.26 17.16
CA LEU A 90 10.35 -3.71 17.40
C LEU A 90 10.51 -4.08 18.87
N ALA A 91 10.96 -3.14 19.72
CA ALA A 91 10.98 -3.35 21.16
C ALA A 91 9.57 -3.38 21.78
N SER A 92 8.56 -2.81 21.11
CA SER A 92 7.17 -2.86 21.55
C SER A 92 6.49 -4.18 21.15
N SER A 93 5.71 -4.74 22.06
CA SER A 93 4.85 -5.90 21.79
C SER A 93 3.74 -5.64 20.75
N ALA A 94 3.46 -4.37 20.46
CA ALA A 94 2.47 -3.96 19.47
C ALA A 94 2.96 -4.07 18.02
N VAL A 95 4.27 -4.24 17.80
CA VAL A 95 4.90 -4.32 16.49
C VAL A 95 5.62 -5.65 16.34
N SER A 96 5.52 -6.26 15.15
CA SER A 96 6.26 -7.49 14.82
C SER A 96 6.81 -7.43 13.40
N CYS A 97 7.82 -8.23 13.09
CA CYS A 97 8.29 -8.48 11.72
C CYS A 97 7.40 -9.43 10.91
N GLY A 98 6.26 -9.85 11.47
CA GLY A 98 5.39 -10.88 10.87
C GLY A 98 5.51 -12.26 11.51
N ASP A 99 6.44 -12.42 12.45
CA ASP A 99 6.67 -13.67 13.18
C ASP A 99 5.65 -13.91 14.29
N ALA A 100 5.08 -12.84 14.85
CA ALA A 100 4.12 -12.87 15.95
C ALA A 100 2.82 -12.14 15.58
N PRO A 101 1.68 -12.55 16.18
CA PRO A 101 0.42 -11.83 15.99
C PRO A 101 0.47 -10.46 16.69
N ALA A 102 0.83 -9.42 15.95
CA ALA A 102 0.86 -8.03 16.40
C ALA A 102 -0.08 -7.15 15.57
N PRO A 103 -0.68 -6.09 16.14
CA PRO A 103 -1.57 -5.19 15.39
C PRO A 103 -0.84 -4.41 14.29
N MET A 104 0.44 -4.09 14.50
CA MET A 104 1.29 -3.43 13.52
C MET A 104 2.42 -4.36 13.08
N ILE A 105 2.77 -4.28 11.80
CA ILE A 105 3.83 -5.08 11.19
C ILE A 105 4.89 -4.15 10.62
N LEU A 106 6.14 -4.34 11.01
CA LEU A 106 7.28 -3.66 10.42
C LEU A 106 7.92 -4.59 9.39
N CYS A 107 7.93 -4.18 8.13
CA CYS A 107 8.54 -4.93 7.04
C CYS A 107 9.52 -4.02 6.30
N GLY A 108 10.82 -4.26 6.49
CA GLY A 108 11.86 -3.36 5.99
C GLY A 108 11.77 -1.99 6.66
N ASP A 109 11.63 -0.94 5.85
CA ASP A 109 11.51 0.47 6.27
C ASP A 109 10.06 0.98 6.28
N ARG A 110 9.08 0.07 6.30
CA ARG A 110 7.65 0.38 6.21
C ARG A 110 6.88 -0.25 7.36
N LEU A 111 6.06 0.56 8.00
CA LEU A 111 5.13 0.15 9.05
C LEU A 111 3.73 -0.05 8.44
N TYR A 112 3.08 -1.16 8.80
CA TYR A 112 1.80 -1.56 8.26
C TYR A 112 0.81 -1.85 9.40
N LEU A 113 -0.48 -1.65 9.13
CA LEU A 113 -1.50 -2.36 9.88
C LEU A 113 -1.49 -3.83 9.45
N ASN A 114 -1.58 -4.77 10.39
CA ASN A 114 -1.52 -6.21 10.10
C ASN A 114 -2.50 -6.62 8.99
N ARG A 115 -3.72 -6.08 9.01
CA ARG A 115 -4.71 -6.30 7.95
C ARG A 115 -4.22 -5.87 6.56
N MET A 116 -3.58 -4.70 6.45
CA MET A 116 -3.08 -4.20 5.17
C MET A 116 -1.91 -5.03 4.67
N TRP A 117 -0.98 -5.37 5.56
CA TRP A 117 0.14 -6.25 5.25
C TRP A 117 -0.32 -7.62 4.73
N ARG A 118 -1.32 -8.24 5.39
CA ARG A 118 -1.92 -9.51 4.92
C ARG A 118 -2.58 -9.39 3.56
N ASN A 119 -3.27 -8.29 3.29
CA ASN A 119 -3.87 -8.05 1.98
C ASN A 119 -2.79 -7.96 0.90
N GLU A 120 -1.71 -7.22 1.16
CA GLU A 120 -0.58 -7.09 0.24
C GLU A 120 0.10 -8.44 -0.02
N LEU A 121 0.34 -9.24 1.03
CA LEU A 121 0.85 -10.61 0.86
C LEU A 121 -0.08 -11.49 0.03
N THR A 122 -1.40 -11.37 0.23
CA THR A 122 -2.39 -12.13 -0.54
C THR A 122 -2.33 -11.77 -2.02
N VAL A 123 -2.24 -10.49 -2.34
CA VAL A 123 -2.09 -10.00 -3.72
C VAL A 123 -0.76 -10.47 -4.32
N ALA A 124 0.34 -10.34 -3.57
CA ALA A 124 1.66 -10.79 -4.03
C ALA A 124 1.69 -12.29 -4.31
N ARG A 125 1.12 -13.12 -3.43
CA ARG A 125 0.98 -14.57 -3.64
C ARG A 125 0.11 -14.89 -4.84
N PHE A 126 -1.00 -14.17 -5.03
CA PHE A 126 -1.86 -14.36 -6.19
C PHE A 126 -1.09 -14.14 -7.52
N PHE A 127 -0.29 -13.08 -7.63
CA PHE A 127 0.48 -12.84 -8.84
C PHE A 127 1.70 -13.75 -9.01
N ASN A 128 2.35 -14.17 -7.93
CA ASN A 128 3.57 -14.98 -8.01
C ASN A 128 3.30 -16.49 -8.09
N GLU A 129 2.41 -17.02 -7.24
CA GLU A 129 2.20 -18.46 -7.11
C GLU A 129 1.08 -18.96 -8.02
N ALA A 130 0.00 -18.17 -8.18
CA ALA A 130 -1.13 -18.58 -9.01
C ALA A 130 -0.91 -18.32 -10.51
N ASN A 131 0.07 -17.49 -10.88
CA ASN A 131 0.38 -17.20 -12.27
C ASN A 131 1.29 -18.28 -12.87
N ARG A 132 0.68 -19.18 -13.65
CA ARG A 132 1.38 -20.20 -14.42
C ARG A 132 1.27 -19.95 -15.92
N VAL A 133 2.28 -20.40 -16.66
CA VAL A 133 2.17 -20.52 -18.12
C VAL A 133 1.14 -21.61 -18.42
N LEU A 134 0.20 -21.29 -19.30
CA LEU A 134 -0.73 -22.25 -19.86
C LEU A 134 -0.09 -22.82 -21.11
N GLU A 135 0.14 -24.14 -21.14
CA GLU A 135 0.63 -24.77 -22.36
C GLU A 135 -0.44 -24.71 -23.43
N MET A 136 -0.08 -24.13 -24.57
CA MET A 136 -0.94 -23.98 -25.73
C MET A 136 -0.14 -24.28 -26.99
N ASP A 137 -0.81 -24.79 -28.01
CA ASP A 137 -0.24 -24.93 -29.35
C ASP A 137 0.04 -23.54 -29.95
N GLU A 138 1.31 -23.15 -29.95
CA GLU A 138 1.76 -21.85 -30.46
C GLU A 138 1.37 -21.63 -31.93
N ALA A 139 1.40 -22.67 -32.75
CA ALA A 139 1.06 -22.56 -34.17
C ALA A 139 -0.44 -22.25 -34.36
N ARG A 140 -1.30 -22.92 -33.58
CA ARG A 140 -2.74 -22.64 -33.57
C ARG A 140 -3.08 -21.28 -32.96
N LEU A 141 -2.34 -20.87 -31.92
CA LEU A 141 -2.51 -19.56 -31.30
C LEU A 141 -2.12 -18.45 -32.27
N ALA A 142 -0.97 -18.56 -32.93
CA ALA A 142 -0.48 -17.59 -33.90
C ALA A 142 -1.44 -17.46 -35.09
N SER A 143 -1.95 -18.57 -35.64
CA SER A 143 -2.92 -18.53 -36.74
C SER A 143 -4.22 -17.83 -36.34
N THR A 144 -4.75 -18.14 -35.16
CA THR A 144 -5.98 -17.52 -34.64
C THR A 144 -5.79 -16.02 -34.39
N LEU A 145 -4.65 -15.61 -33.82
CA LEU A 145 -4.34 -14.19 -33.57
C LEU A 145 -4.11 -13.42 -34.87
N ASN A 146 -3.45 -14.02 -35.87
CA ASN A 146 -3.27 -13.40 -37.19
C ASN A 146 -4.60 -13.20 -37.94
N ALA A 147 -5.58 -14.08 -37.73
CA ALA A 147 -6.91 -13.94 -38.31
C ALA A 147 -7.73 -12.82 -37.64
N LEU A 148 -7.59 -12.65 -36.31
CA LEU A 148 -8.34 -11.64 -35.55
C LEU A 148 -7.73 -10.24 -35.61
N PHE A 149 -6.41 -10.14 -35.78
CA PHE A 149 -5.66 -8.89 -35.80
C PHE A 149 -4.87 -8.82 -37.12
N PRO A 150 -5.50 -8.34 -38.22
CA PRO A 150 -4.85 -8.21 -39.51
C PRO A 150 -3.68 -7.21 -39.44
N ALA A 151 -2.61 -7.48 -40.18
CA ALA A 151 -1.39 -6.70 -40.11
C ALA A 151 -1.60 -5.26 -40.62
N THR A 152 -1.31 -4.28 -39.78
CA THR A 152 -1.40 -2.84 -40.11
C THR A 152 -0.04 -2.20 -40.39
N GLY A 153 1.06 -2.97 -40.39
CA GLY A 153 2.43 -2.48 -40.61
C GLY A 153 3.15 -1.99 -39.34
N GLU A 154 2.42 -1.84 -38.23
CA GLU A 154 2.96 -1.50 -36.90
C GLU A 154 2.66 -2.62 -35.89
N THR A 155 3.37 -2.61 -34.75
CA THR A 155 3.13 -3.55 -33.66
C THR A 155 1.75 -3.33 -33.05
N ASP A 156 0.85 -4.30 -33.21
CA ASP A 156 -0.48 -4.28 -32.60
C ASP A 156 -0.41 -4.70 -31.13
N TRP A 157 -0.40 -3.72 -30.22
CA TRP A 157 -0.42 -3.96 -28.77
C TRP A 157 -1.67 -4.70 -28.28
N GLN A 158 -2.79 -4.65 -29.02
CA GLN A 158 -4.00 -5.42 -28.69
C GLN A 158 -3.78 -6.91 -28.97
N LYS A 159 -3.07 -7.23 -30.07
CA LYS A 159 -2.65 -8.59 -30.40
C LYS A 159 -1.67 -9.16 -29.36
N VAL A 160 -0.70 -8.36 -28.92
CA VAL A 160 0.25 -8.73 -27.85
C VAL A 160 -0.49 -8.97 -26.54
N ALA A 161 -1.41 -8.07 -26.15
CA ALA A 161 -2.22 -8.23 -24.95
C ALA A 161 -3.08 -9.52 -24.98
N ALA A 162 -3.68 -9.84 -26.13
CA ALA A 162 -4.44 -11.08 -26.33
C ALA A 162 -3.55 -12.34 -26.20
N ALA A 163 -2.35 -12.32 -26.79
CA ALA A 163 -1.40 -13.42 -26.66
C ALA A 163 -0.97 -13.65 -25.20
N VAL A 164 -0.67 -12.57 -24.47
CA VAL A 164 -0.30 -12.63 -23.04
C VAL A 164 -1.46 -13.17 -22.20
N ALA A 165 -2.70 -12.73 -22.46
CA ALA A 165 -3.88 -13.20 -21.74
C ALA A 165 -4.23 -14.67 -21.99
N LEU A 166 -3.90 -15.21 -23.17
CA LEU A 166 -4.13 -16.62 -23.50
C LEU A 166 -3.03 -17.55 -22.95
N THR A 167 -1.80 -17.05 -22.84
CA THR A 167 -0.64 -17.84 -22.40
C THR A 167 -0.41 -17.80 -20.89
N ARG A 168 -1.04 -16.86 -20.17
CA ARG A 168 -0.90 -16.69 -18.72
C ARG A 168 -2.23 -16.90 -18.02
N ARG A 169 -2.19 -17.61 -16.88
CA ARG A 169 -3.38 -17.80 -16.04
C ARG A 169 -3.91 -16.49 -15.45
N ILE A 170 -3.01 -15.54 -15.18
CA ILE A 170 -3.35 -14.20 -14.68
C ILE A 170 -2.66 -13.19 -15.57
N SER A 171 -3.43 -12.29 -16.16
CA SER A 171 -2.94 -11.20 -17.01
C SER A 171 -3.69 -9.92 -16.68
N VAL A 172 -2.96 -8.81 -16.55
CA VAL A 172 -3.55 -7.47 -16.40
C VAL A 172 -3.31 -6.72 -17.70
N ILE A 173 -4.39 -6.27 -18.33
CA ILE A 173 -4.33 -5.41 -19.51
C ILE A 173 -4.73 -4.02 -19.06
N SER A 174 -3.77 -3.09 -19.06
CA SER A 174 -4.04 -1.67 -18.81
C SER A 174 -4.10 -0.91 -20.12
N GLY A 175 -4.99 0.07 -20.20
CA GLY A 175 -5.13 0.95 -21.35
C GLY A 175 -5.85 2.22 -20.96
N GLY A 176 -5.32 3.38 -21.38
CA GLY A 176 -6.02 4.65 -21.26
C GLY A 176 -7.21 4.71 -22.23
N PRO A 177 -8.19 5.61 -22.00
CA PRO A 177 -9.26 5.85 -22.96
C PRO A 177 -8.67 6.43 -24.26
N GLY A 178 -8.45 5.58 -25.27
CA GLY A 178 -8.01 6.01 -26.59
C GLY A 178 -9.15 6.65 -27.39
N PRO A 179 -8.86 7.60 -28.29
CA PRO A 179 -9.89 8.27 -29.09
C PRO A 179 -10.52 7.26 -30.07
N GLY A 180 -11.80 6.93 -29.85
CA GLY A 180 -12.64 6.27 -30.85
C GLY A 180 -12.50 4.76 -31.04
N ARG A 181 -11.62 4.04 -30.32
CA ARG A 181 -11.55 2.57 -30.41
C ARG A 181 -12.36 1.89 -29.30
N PRO A 182 -13.19 0.88 -29.62
CA PRO A 182 -13.86 0.09 -28.60
C PRO A 182 -12.81 -0.58 -27.70
N PRO A 183 -13.11 -0.76 -26.41
CA PRO A 183 -12.14 -1.26 -25.46
C PRO A 183 -11.66 -2.69 -25.81
N PRO A 184 -10.40 -3.03 -25.50
CA PRO A 184 -9.72 -4.24 -25.98
C PRO A 184 -10.40 -5.56 -25.56
N TRP A 185 -11.28 -5.55 -24.55
CA TRP A 185 -11.99 -6.73 -24.06
C TRP A 185 -13.27 -7.10 -24.85
N ARG A 186 -13.71 -6.27 -25.80
CA ARG A 186 -14.99 -6.50 -26.52
C ARG A 186 -15.01 -7.76 -27.39
N SER A 187 -13.85 -8.19 -27.90
CA SER A 187 -13.67 -9.46 -28.61
C SER A 187 -13.46 -10.65 -27.66
N PHE A 188 -13.14 -10.39 -26.39
CA PHE A 188 -12.80 -11.41 -25.39
C PHE A 188 -14.04 -11.98 -24.67
N TRP A 189 -15.11 -11.18 -24.52
CA TRP A 189 -16.32 -11.54 -23.75
C TRP A 189 -17.54 -11.92 -24.60
N ARG A 190 -17.42 -12.07 -25.92
CA ARG A 190 -18.47 -12.70 -26.75
C ARG A 190 -18.29 -14.21 -26.75
N ARG A 191 -18.67 -14.87 -25.66
CA ARG A 191 -19.18 -16.24 -25.66
C ARG A 191 -20.32 -16.32 -24.65
#